data_AF-A0A8T1GXM6-F1
#
_entry.id   AF-A0A8T1GXM6-F1
#
_cell.length_a   1.000
_cell.length_b   1.000
_cell.length_c   1.000
_cell.angle_alpha   90.00
_cell.angle_beta   90.00
_cell.angle_gamma   90.00
#
_symmetry.space_group_name_H-M   'P 1'
#
loop_
_entity.id
_entity.type
_entity.pdbx_description
1 polymer ?
#
loop_
_entity_poly.entity_id
_entity_poly.type
_entity_poly.pdbx_seq_one_letter_code
_entity_poly.pdbx_strand_id
1 'polypeptide(L)' 'MSGTEKHLEQIKKISKENIDTYVQTSTFTDEIQDAIRTHIQLEYKSWFFFRKLGADCLRSNVSLHGFPR' A
#
# COMPACT_ATOMS: atom_id res chain seq x y z
N MET A 1 16.57 -37.78 -10.86
CA MET A 1 16.39 -36.35 -11.20
C MET A 1 16.92 -35.52 -10.06
N SER A 2 17.97 -34.75 -10.33
CA SER A 2 18.66 -33.89 -9.37
C SER A 2 17.68 -32.85 -8.81
N GLY A 3 17.81 -32.46 -7.54
CA GLY A 3 16.93 -31.46 -6.91
C GLY A 3 16.86 -30.16 -7.71
N THR A 4 17.96 -29.78 -8.37
CA THR A 4 18.07 -28.60 -9.23
C THR A 4 17.21 -28.68 -10.49
N GLU A 5 17.05 -29.87 -11.08
CA GLU A 5 16.21 -30.07 -12.27
C GLU A 5 14.73 -29.87 -11.94
N LYS A 6 14.29 -30.35 -10.77
CA LYS A 6 12.89 -30.19 -10.31
C LYS A 6 12.54 -28.72 -10.06
N HIS A 7 13.46 -27.94 -9.50
CA HIS A 7 13.25 -26.50 -9.31
C HIS A 7 13.17 -25.73 -10.63
N LEU A 8 14.03 -26.07 -11.60
CA LEU A 8 13.98 -25.47 -12.94
C LEU A 8 12.68 -25.80 -13.67
N GLU A 9 12.15 -27.01 -13.51
CA GLU A 9 10.84 -27.39 -14.06
C GLU A 9 9.70 -26.62 -13.42
N GLN A 10 9.71 -26.44 -12.09
CA GLN A 10 8.70 -25.64 -11.38
C GLN A 10 8.74 -24.17 -11.80
N ILE A 11 9.92 -23.57 -11.93
CA ILE A 11 10.05 -22.18 -12.40
C ILE A 11 9.52 -22.05 -13.83
N LYS A 12 9.86 -22.98 -14.73
CA LYS A 12 9.33 -23.00 -16.11
C LYS A 12 7.82 -23.16 -16.14
N LYS A 13 7.24 -23.91 -15.20
CA LYS A 13 5.80 -24.10 -15.09
C LYS A 13 5.12 -22.80 -14.65
N ILE A 14 5.56 -22.21 -13.53
CA ILE A 14 5.01 -20.95 -12.99
C ILE A 14 5.17 -19.80 -13.98
N SER A 15 6.32 -19.71 -14.67
CA SER A 15 6.58 -18.65 -15.65
C SER A 15 5.67 -18.70 -16.89
N LYS A 16 4.99 -19.83 -17.15
CA LYS A 16 4.03 -19.98 -18.25
C LYS A 16 2.59 -19.73 -17.81
N GLU A 17 2.32 -19.74 -16.51
CA GLU A 17 0.98 -19.54 -15.97
C GLU A 17 0.67 -18.04 -15.91
N ASN A 18 -0.62 -17.68 -16.07
CA ASN A 18 -1.05 -16.31 -15.89
C ASN A 18 -0.93 -15.94 -14.41
N ILE A 19 -0.27 -14.82 -14.09
CA ILE A 19 -0.14 -14.32 -12.71
C ILE A 19 -1.51 -14.17 -12.02
N ASP A 20 -2.56 -13.88 -12.78
CA ASP A 20 -3.92 -13.73 -12.27
C ASP A 20 -4.46 -15.02 -11.63
N THR A 21 -3.96 -16.21 -11.99
CA THR A 21 -4.39 -17.47 -11.35
C THR A 21 -3.92 -17.59 -9.90
N TYR A 22 -2.93 -16.78 -9.51
CA TYR A 22 -2.42 -16.72 -8.15
C TYR A 22 -3.09 -15.61 -7.32
N VAL A 23 -3.92 -14.79 -7.95
CA VAL A 23 -4.72 -13.77 -7.28
C VAL A 23 -6.06 -14.39 -6.91
N GLN A 24 -6.38 -14.42 -5.62
CA GLN A 24 -7.66 -14.92 -5.14
C GLN A 24 -8.75 -13.84 -5.28
N THR A 25 -9.16 -13.56 -6.52
CA THR A 25 -10.14 -12.50 -6.83
C THR A 25 -11.49 -12.73 -6.14
N SER A 26 -11.86 -13.99 -5.88
CA SER A 26 -13.11 -14.34 -5.19
C SER A 26 -13.21 -13.83 -3.76
N THR A 27 -12.08 -13.60 -3.08
CA THR A 27 -12.07 -13.08 -1.71
C THR A 27 -11.97 -11.56 -1.67
N PHE A 28 -11.65 -10.92 -2.79
CA PHE A 28 -11.58 -9.47 -2.92
C PHE A 28 -12.92 -8.92 -3.41
N THR A 29 -13.91 -8.90 -2.52
CA THR A 29 -15.26 -8.42 -2.81
C THR A 29 -15.28 -6.92 -3.09
N ASP A 30 -16.33 -6.43 -3.76
CA ASP A 30 -16.52 -5.00 -4.02
C ASP A 30 -16.53 -4.17 -2.72
N GLU A 31 -17.12 -4.70 -1.65
CA GLU A 31 -17.13 -4.07 -0.32
C GLU A 31 -15.71 -3.91 0.26
N ILE A 32 -14.89 -4.97 0.18
CA ILE A 32 -13.49 -4.92 0.65
C ILE A 32 -12.70 -3.92 -0.18
N GLN A 33 -12.90 -3.93 -1.50
CA GLN A 33 -12.26 -3.02 -2.42
C GLN A 33 -12.58 -1.55 -2.08
N ASP A 34 -13.85 -1.24 -1.82
CA ASP A 34 -14.29 0.12 -1.48
C ASP A 34 -13.83 0.54 -0.08
N ALA A 35 -13.81 -0.38 0.88
CA ALA A 35 -13.27 -0.15 2.21
C ALA A 35 -11.78 0.22 2.15
N ILE A 36 -10.98 -0.54 1.38
CA ILE A 36 -9.55 -0.28 1.20
C ILE A 36 -9.34 1.07 0.51
N ARG A 37 -10.06 1.37 -0.57
CA ARG A 37 -9.95 2.66 -1.27
C ARG A 37 -10.28 3.84 -0.36
N THR A 38 -11.36 3.71 0.42
CA THR A 38 -11.79 4.73 1.37
C THR A 38 -10.74 4.93 2.45
N HIS A 39 -10.17 3.86 2.98
CA HIS A 39 -9.14 3.93 4.00
C HIS A 39 -7.85 4.57 3.48
N ILE A 40 -7.40 4.22 2.27
CA ILE A 40 -6.27 4.88 1.60
C ILE A 40 -6.52 6.39 1.48
N GLN A 41 -7.72 6.79 1.06
CA GLN A 41 -8.07 8.20 0.96
C GLN A 41 -8.06 8.92 2.32
N LEU A 42 -8.54 8.24 3.38
CA LEU A 42 -8.51 8.77 4.74
C LEU A 42 -7.07 9.04 5.19
N GLU A 43 -6.17 8.07 5.01
CA GLU A 43 -4.76 8.21 5.36
C GLU A 43 -4.08 9.35 4.60
N TYR A 44 -4.32 9.47 3.29
CA TYR A 44 -3.78 10.60 2.51
C TYR A 44 -4.29 11.96 3.01
N LYS A 45 -5.58 12.06 3.36
CA LYS A 45 -6.14 13.29 3.93
C LYS A 45 -5.53 13.62 5.28
N SER A 46 -5.44 12.64 6.18
CA SER A 46 -4.82 12.79 7.50
C SER A 46 -3.37 13.24 7.39
N TRP A 47 -2.60 12.58 6.52
CA TRP A 47 -1.20 12.94 6.28
C TRP A 47 -1.06 14.36 5.72
N PHE A 48 -1.87 14.75 4.74
CA PHE A 48 -1.84 16.10 4.19
C PHE A 48 -2.22 17.14 5.26
N PHE A 49 -3.24 16.85 6.05
CA PHE A 49 -3.68 17.69 7.16
C PHE A 49 -2.56 17.92 8.18
N PHE A 50 -1.91 16.86 8.67
CA PHE A 50 -0.83 17.01 9.66
C PHE A 50 0.38 17.75 9.11
N ARG A 51 0.74 17.55 7.84
CA ARG A 51 1.80 18.35 7.22
C ARG A 51 1.43 19.82 7.09
N LYS A 52 0.18 20.12 6.75
CA LYS A 52 -0.32 21.49 6.70
C LYS A 52 -0.31 22.13 8.09
N LEU A 53 -0.78 21.40 9.11
CA LEU A 53 -0.76 21.82 10.50
C LEU A 53 0.67 22.14 10.96
N GLY A 54 1.63 21.26 10.70
CA GLY A 54 3.05 21.50 11.00
C GLY A 54 3.58 22.76 10.30
N ALA A 55 3.27 22.95 9.02
CA ALA A 55 3.65 24.15 8.28
C ALA A 55 3.03 25.43 8.88
N ASP A 56 1.80 25.36 9.38
CA ASP A 56 1.13 26.50 10.00
C ASP A 56 1.73 26.83 11.39
N CYS A 57 2.17 25.83 12.15
CA CYS A 57 2.90 26.00 13.41
C CYS A 57 4.34 26.58 13.22
N LEU A 58 4.91 26.47 12.01
CA LEU A 58 6.22 27.06 11.68
C LEU A 58 6.16 28.56 11.37
N ARG A 59 4.98 29.13 11.15
CA ARG A 59 4.86 30.56 10.84
C ARG A 59 5.36 31.41 12.00
N SER A 60 6.13 32.47 11.71
CA SER A 60 6.74 33.35 12.72
C SER A 60 5.75 34.07 13.62
N ASN A 61 4.50 34.21 13.20
CA ASN A 61 3.42 34.82 13.96
C ASN A 61 2.57 33.80 14.75
N VAL A 62 2.96 32.52 14.75
CA VAL A 62 2.28 31.44 15.47
C VAL A 62 3.23 30.88 16.53
N SER A 63 2.95 31.12 17.80
CA SER A 63 3.81 30.72 18.93
C SER A 63 3.68 29.22 19.30
N LEU A 64 3.73 28.34 18.29
CA LEU A 64 3.64 26.88 18.43
C LEU A 64 4.86 26.16 17.84
N HIS A 65 6.04 26.77 17.89
CA HIS A 65 7.26 26.26 17.23
C HIS A 65 7.76 24.89 17.73
N GLY A 66 7.19 24.36 18.82
CA GLY A 66 7.45 23.00 19.32
C GLY A 66 6.54 21.91 18.73
N PHE A 67 5.42 22.27 18.10
CA PHE A 67 4.47 21.35 17.47
C PHE A 67 4.84 20.81 16.07
N PRO A 68 5.70 21.44 15.25
CA PRO A 68 5.94 20.99 13.87
C PRO A 68 6.98 19.88 13.74
N ARG A 69 7.51 19.33 14.84
CA ARG A 69 8.52 18.27 14.85
C ARG A 69 7.93 16.92 15.20
#